data_AF-A0A7K3E814-F1
#
_entry.id   AF-A0A7K3E814-F1
#
_cell.length_a   1.000
_cell.length_b   1.000
_cell.length_c   1.000
_cell.angle_alpha   90.00
_cell.angle_beta   90.00
_cell.angle_gamma   90.00
#
_symmetry.space_group_name_H-M   'P 1'
#
loop_
_entity.id
_entity.type
_entity.pdbx_description
1 polymer ?
#
loop_
_entity_poly.entity_id
_entity_poly.type
_entity_poly.pdbx_seq_one_letter_code
_entity_poly.pdbx_strand_id
1 'polypeptide(L)'
;MSPRDSSTPSQTEQDAIDVLLWLNHNTGRELSYADIARGTGISDGRRLRRAVPRARAAAHVLGHRLEQFMPSRDPQRRGARVTRFHKSGQGDEFGARDALLACRKAVAYMGDMHRACTFEANNPNSIEPEAFGQMADAAEGCMKTVSGVEGLGSKVLQAHGTMRRQAQRIADLEAQVAELTARQPAASA
;
A
#
# COMPACT_ATOMS: atom_id res chain seq x y z
N MET A 1 29.04 12.97 -32.70
CA MET A 1 28.72 12.15 -31.51
C MET A 1 27.26 11.75 -31.65
N SER A 2 26.97 10.52 -32.05
CA SER A 2 25.59 10.01 -32.09
C SER A 2 25.14 9.65 -30.68
N PRO A 3 23.89 9.97 -30.27
CA PRO A 3 23.37 9.54 -28.98
C PRO A 3 23.14 8.03 -29.05
N ARG A 4 23.66 7.30 -28.07
CA ARG A 4 23.35 5.87 -27.90
C ARG A 4 21.90 5.77 -27.45
N ASP A 5 21.03 5.31 -28.33
CA ASP A 5 19.81 4.59 -27.95
C ASP A 5 20.24 3.32 -27.19
N SER A 6 20.32 3.40 -25.87
CA SER A 6 20.44 2.20 -25.04
C SER A 6 19.04 1.66 -24.78
N SER A 7 18.45 1.04 -25.80
CA SER A 7 17.17 0.31 -25.72
C SER A 7 17.28 -1.00 -24.92
N THR A 8 18.47 -1.35 -24.43
CA THR A 8 18.71 -2.52 -23.60
C THR A 8 18.80 -2.11 -22.13
N PRO A 9 17.88 -2.56 -21.26
CA PRO A 9 17.95 -2.27 -19.84
C PRO A 9 19.24 -2.83 -19.23
N SER A 10 19.84 -2.08 -18.32
CA SER A 10 20.95 -2.57 -17.52
C SER A 10 20.54 -3.82 -16.72
N GLN A 11 21.49 -4.66 -16.34
CA GLN A 11 21.18 -5.90 -15.59
C GLN A 11 20.34 -5.63 -14.34
N THR A 12 20.57 -4.51 -13.65
CA THR A 12 19.79 -4.20 -12.45
C THR A 12 18.41 -3.62 -12.75
N GLU A 13 18.21 -3.00 -13.91
CA GLU A 13 16.87 -2.63 -14.39
C GLU A 13 16.10 -3.89 -14.80
N GLN A 14 16.75 -4.81 -15.52
CA GLN A 14 16.16 -6.10 -15.84
C GLN A 14 15.76 -6.88 -14.59
N ASP A 15 16.65 -6.97 -13.59
CA ASP A 15 16.34 -7.62 -12.31
C ASP A 15 15.12 -6.98 -11.62
N ALA A 16 15.01 -5.64 -11.69
CA ALA A 16 13.87 -4.93 -11.11
C ALA A 16 12.57 -5.20 -11.89
N ILE A 17 12.65 -5.30 -13.22
CA ILE A 17 11.53 -5.67 -14.10
C ILE A 17 11.08 -7.11 -13.78
N ASP A 18 12.01 -8.06 -13.69
CA ASP A 18 11.72 -9.46 -13.41
C ASP A 18 11.05 -9.63 -12.03
N VAL A 19 11.58 -8.92 -11.02
CA VAL A 19 10.96 -8.85 -9.69
C VAL A 19 9.55 -8.28 -9.78
N LEU A 20 9.36 -7.17 -10.50
CA LEU A 20 8.06 -6.51 -10.59
C LEU A 20 7.01 -7.38 -11.31
N LEU A 21 7.38 -8.02 -12.42
CA LEU A 21 6.52 -8.94 -13.16
C LEU A 21 6.10 -10.13 -12.29
N TRP A 22 7.06 -10.71 -11.55
CA TRP A 22 6.77 -11.82 -10.66
C TRP A 22 5.88 -11.43 -9.48
N LEU A 23 6.11 -10.25 -8.90
CA LEU A 23 5.27 -9.69 -7.83
C LEU A 23 3.83 -9.44 -8.29
N ASN A 24 3.64 -9.00 -9.55
CA ASN A 24 2.32 -8.77 -10.12
C ASN A 24 1.47 -10.07 -10.14
N HIS A 25 2.07 -11.20 -10.47
CA HIS A 25 1.40 -12.52 -10.41
C HIS A 25 1.14 -13.01 -8.96
N ASN A 26 1.79 -12.42 -7.96
CA ASN A 26 1.67 -12.79 -6.55
C ASN A 26 1.04 -11.68 -5.70
N THR A 27 0.21 -10.83 -6.31
CA THR A 27 -0.47 -9.70 -5.65
C THR A 27 -1.18 -10.14 -4.37
N GLY A 28 -1.03 -9.35 -3.30
CA GLY A 28 -1.69 -9.54 -2.01
C GLY A 28 -1.05 -10.59 -1.08
N ARG A 29 -0.13 -11.43 -1.58
CA ARG A 29 0.53 -12.47 -0.77
C ARG A 29 1.69 -11.90 0.05
N GLU A 30 1.91 -12.44 1.26
CA GLU A 30 3.11 -12.15 2.04
C GLU A 30 4.32 -12.89 1.47
N LEU A 31 5.32 -12.15 1.00
CA LEU A 31 6.49 -12.69 0.29
C LEU A 31 7.77 -12.27 1.00
N SER A 32 8.63 -13.23 1.32
CA SER A 32 9.98 -12.99 1.84
C SER A 32 10.99 -12.80 0.70
N TYR A 33 12.21 -12.37 1.03
CA TYR A 33 13.31 -12.34 0.05
C TYR A 33 13.59 -13.73 -0.56
N ALA A 34 13.49 -14.79 0.25
CA ALA A 34 13.66 -16.17 -0.23
C ALA A 34 12.57 -16.58 -1.23
N ASP A 35 11.33 -16.13 -1.02
CA ASP A 35 10.21 -16.40 -1.94
C ASP A 35 10.45 -15.69 -3.29
N ILE A 36 10.85 -14.42 -3.25
CA ILE A 36 11.15 -13.63 -4.45
C ILE A 36 12.37 -14.21 -5.18
N ALA A 37 13.40 -14.65 -4.45
CA ALA A 37 14.59 -15.26 -5.03
C ALA A 37 14.25 -16.54 -5.79
N ARG A 38 13.45 -17.41 -5.17
CA ARG A 38 12.97 -18.65 -5.80
C ARG A 38 12.10 -18.36 -7.02
N GLY A 39 11.27 -17.33 -6.94
CA GLY A 39 10.35 -16.94 -8.00
C GLY A 39 11.00 -16.31 -9.22
N THR A 40 12.02 -15.49 -9.02
CA THR A 40 12.71 -14.75 -10.09
C THR A 40 13.97 -15.46 -10.58
N GLY A 41 14.46 -16.48 -9.87
CA GLY A 41 15.75 -17.12 -10.15
C GLY A 41 16.96 -16.27 -9.75
N ILE A 42 16.75 -15.09 -9.17
CA ILE A 42 17.81 -14.22 -8.65
C ILE A 42 18.15 -14.67 -7.23
N SER A 43 19.39 -15.10 -6.99
CA SER A 43 19.82 -15.56 -5.67
C SER A 43 19.56 -14.53 -4.56
N ASP A 44 19.09 -14.99 -3.40
CA ASP A 44 18.90 -14.14 -2.21
C ASP A 44 20.26 -13.63 -1.72
N GLY A 45 20.57 -12.40 -2.10
CA GLY A 45 21.86 -11.79 -1.85
C GLY A 45 21.88 -10.35 -2.30
N ARG A 46 23.09 -9.82 -2.52
CA ARG A 46 23.30 -8.40 -2.84
C ARG A 46 22.56 -7.94 -4.10
N ARG A 47 22.44 -8.82 -5.10
CA ARG A 47 21.74 -8.53 -6.37
C ARG A 47 20.26 -8.31 -6.14
N LEU A 48 19.56 -9.28 -5.54
CA LEU A 48 18.14 -9.15 -5.22
C LEU A 48 17.83 -7.98 -4.28
N ARG A 49 18.68 -7.74 -3.28
CA ARG A 49 18.54 -6.62 -2.34
C ARG A 49 18.71 -5.24 -2.98
N ARG A 50 19.33 -5.15 -4.16
CA ARG A 50 19.39 -3.93 -4.99
C ARG A 50 18.21 -3.83 -5.96
N ALA A 51 17.73 -4.96 -6.48
CA ALA A 51 16.62 -5.01 -7.41
C ALA A 51 15.28 -4.63 -6.74
N VAL A 52 15.01 -5.16 -5.55
CA VAL A 52 13.73 -4.95 -4.85
C VAL A 52 13.41 -3.46 -4.57
N PRO A 53 14.33 -2.63 -4.05
CA PRO A 53 14.07 -1.20 -3.90
C PRO A 53 13.77 -0.48 -5.22
N ARG A 54 14.39 -0.91 -6.33
CA ARG A 54 14.13 -0.35 -7.66
C ARG A 54 12.77 -0.81 -8.21
N ALA A 55 12.42 -2.07 -8.04
CA ALA A 55 11.09 -2.60 -8.36
C ALA A 55 10.01 -1.86 -7.57
N ARG A 56 10.27 -1.51 -6.29
CA ARG A 56 9.36 -0.67 -5.49
C ARG A 56 9.17 0.72 -6.09
N ALA A 57 10.25 1.36 -6.53
CA ALA A 57 10.18 2.68 -7.16
C ALA A 57 9.40 2.62 -8.49
N ALA A 58 9.68 1.62 -9.33
CA ALA A 58 8.95 1.40 -10.57
C ALA A 58 7.47 1.08 -10.34
N ALA A 59 7.15 0.24 -9.35
CA ALA A 59 5.79 -0.04 -8.92
C ALA A 59 5.04 1.26 -8.57
N HIS A 60 5.68 2.14 -7.80
CA HIS A 60 5.10 3.43 -7.43
C HIS A 60 4.78 4.32 -8.64
N VAL A 61 5.69 4.39 -9.62
CA VAL A 61 5.46 5.14 -10.88
C VAL A 61 4.27 4.58 -11.66
N LEU A 62 4.06 3.26 -11.65
CA LEU A 62 2.92 2.60 -12.28
C LEU A 62 1.62 2.65 -11.44
N GLY A 63 1.64 3.37 -10.30
CA GLY A 63 0.52 3.48 -9.37
C GLY A 63 0.30 2.23 -8.50
N HIS A 64 1.18 1.23 -8.59
CA HIS A 64 1.20 0.07 -7.71
C HIS A 64 1.91 0.39 -6.39
N ARG A 65 1.77 -0.49 -5.41
CA ARG A 65 2.45 -0.35 -4.12
C ARG A 65 3.15 -1.64 -3.74
N LEU A 66 4.42 -1.54 -3.41
CA LEU A 66 5.18 -2.63 -2.78
C LEU A 66 5.54 -2.19 -1.36
N GLU A 67 5.04 -2.92 -0.37
CA GLU A 67 5.27 -2.61 1.04
C GLU A 67 6.76 -2.69 1.40
N GLN A 68 7.16 -1.95 2.44
CA GLN A 68 8.44 -2.26 3.08
C GLN A 68 8.39 -3.65 3.71
N PHE A 69 9.56 -4.28 3.88
CA PHE A 69 9.61 -5.55 4.58
C PHE A 69 9.22 -5.36 6.05
N MET A 70 8.14 -6.00 6.48
CA MET A 70 7.61 -5.95 7.85
C MET A 70 7.58 -7.37 8.45
N PRO A 71 7.46 -7.52 9.77
CA PRO A 71 7.18 -8.81 10.38
C PRO A 71 5.90 -9.43 9.80
N SER A 72 5.96 -10.72 9.46
CA SER A 72 4.80 -11.47 8.96
C SER A 72 3.68 -11.51 10.00
N ARG A 73 2.44 -11.42 9.51
CA ARG A 73 1.23 -11.60 10.35
C ARG A 73 0.79 -13.05 10.45
N ASP A 74 1.36 -13.93 9.63
CA ASP A 74 1.09 -15.36 9.64
C ASP A 74 1.75 -16.00 10.89
N PRO A 75 0.96 -16.61 11.79
CA PRO A 75 1.50 -17.30 12.96
C PRO A 75 2.51 -18.40 12.62
N GLN A 76 2.42 -19.01 11.43
CA GLN A 76 3.33 -20.06 10.97
C GLN A 76 4.68 -19.51 10.48
N ARG A 77 4.76 -18.18 10.25
CA ARG A 77 5.97 -17.49 9.75
C ARG A 77 6.52 -16.49 10.76
N ARG A 78 6.32 -16.72 12.06
CA ARG A 78 6.83 -15.85 13.13
C ARG A 78 8.33 -15.57 12.93
N GLY A 79 8.68 -14.29 12.97
CA GLY A 79 10.06 -13.81 12.78
C GLY A 79 10.47 -13.58 11.31
N ALA A 80 9.69 -14.04 10.33
CA ALA A 80 9.96 -13.74 8.93
C ALA A 80 9.66 -12.28 8.62
N ARG A 81 10.54 -11.65 7.84
CA ARG A 81 10.27 -10.36 7.21
C ARG A 81 9.69 -10.58 5.82
N VAL A 82 8.53 -9.97 5.57
CA VAL A 82 7.75 -10.14 4.34
C VAL A 82 7.32 -8.79 3.79
N THR A 83 7.05 -8.74 2.48
CA THR A 83 6.43 -7.63 1.77
C THR A 83 5.16 -8.12 1.07
N ARG A 84 4.29 -7.18 0.71
CA ARG A 84 3.12 -7.40 -0.17
C ARG A 84 3.18 -6.45 -1.34
N PHE A 85 2.87 -6.99 -2.51
CA PHE A 85 2.61 -6.20 -3.70
C PHE A 85 1.10 -5.96 -3.85
N HIS A 86 0.72 -4.71 -4.08
CA HIS A 86 -0.65 -4.24 -4.26
C HIS A 86 -0.77 -3.63 -5.64
N LYS A 87 -1.60 -4.24 -6.48
CA LYS A 87 -1.89 -3.77 -7.82
C LYS A 87 -2.93 -2.65 -7.77
N SER A 88 -2.72 -1.59 -8.55
CA SER A 88 -3.70 -0.52 -8.72
C SER A 88 -4.97 -1.04 -9.40
N GLY A 89 -6.12 -0.45 -9.04
CA GLY A 89 -7.42 -0.79 -9.64
C GLY A 89 -8.11 -2.03 -9.06
N GLN A 90 -7.52 -2.73 -8.09
CA GLN A 90 -8.13 -3.91 -7.46
C GLN A 90 -9.02 -3.61 -6.25
N GLY A 91 -9.26 -2.32 -5.92
CA GLY A 91 -10.15 -1.92 -4.83
C GLY A 91 -9.82 -2.59 -3.49
N ASP A 92 -8.55 -2.95 -3.25
CA ASP A 92 -8.23 -3.82 -2.14
C ASP A 92 -8.34 -3.06 -0.81
N GLU A 93 -9.06 -3.67 0.13
CA GLU A 93 -9.23 -3.15 1.48
C GLU A 93 -7.89 -2.83 2.16
N PHE A 94 -6.81 -3.50 1.73
CA PHE A 94 -5.45 -3.24 2.18
C PHE A 94 -4.89 -1.91 1.65
N GLY A 95 -5.07 -1.57 0.37
CA GLY A 95 -4.68 -0.28 -0.18
C GLY A 95 -5.43 0.88 0.48
N ALA A 96 -6.74 0.70 0.74
CA ALA A 96 -7.52 1.71 1.44
C ALA A 96 -7.13 1.86 2.93
N ARG A 97 -6.84 0.75 3.63
CA ARG A 97 -6.32 0.79 5.01
C ARG A 97 -4.95 1.46 5.09
N ASP A 98 -4.07 1.22 4.13
CA ASP A 98 -2.76 1.86 4.11
C ASP A 98 -2.84 3.35 3.76
N ALA A 99 -3.68 3.74 2.79
CA ALA A 99 -3.93 5.14 2.48
C ALA A 99 -4.38 5.90 3.73
N LEU A 100 -5.31 5.31 4.51
CA LEU A 100 -5.73 5.86 5.80
C LEU A 100 -4.60 5.92 6.84
N LEU A 101 -3.76 4.88 6.92
CA LEU A 101 -2.62 4.88 7.82
C LEU A 101 -1.61 5.99 7.44
N ALA A 102 -1.38 6.22 6.15
CA ALA A 102 -0.53 7.29 5.66
C ALA A 102 -1.12 8.68 5.99
N CYS A 103 -2.43 8.87 5.80
CA CYS A 103 -3.13 10.09 6.22
C CYS A 103 -2.96 10.35 7.72
N ARG A 104 -3.17 9.34 8.57
CA ARG A 104 -2.99 9.48 10.03
C ARG A 104 -1.58 9.87 10.43
N LYS A 105 -0.57 9.25 9.81
CA LYS A 105 0.84 9.59 10.05
C LYS A 105 1.14 11.04 9.64
N ALA A 106 0.62 11.49 8.50
CA ALA A 106 0.80 12.86 8.05
C ALA A 106 0.18 13.86 9.04
N VAL A 107 -1.05 13.62 9.53
CA VAL A 107 -1.67 14.46 10.55
C VAL A 107 -0.83 14.50 11.84
N ALA A 108 -0.32 13.36 12.29
CA ALA A 108 0.52 13.29 13.48
C ALA A 108 1.79 14.14 13.34
N TYR A 109 2.51 14.00 12.21
CA TYR A 109 3.71 14.81 11.96
C TYR A 109 3.41 16.31 11.82
N MET A 110 2.29 16.68 11.20
CA MET A 110 1.84 18.08 11.15
C MET A 110 1.50 18.61 12.54
N GLY A 111 0.94 17.77 13.43
CA GLY A 111 0.71 18.13 14.83
C GLY A 111 1.99 18.34 15.63
N ASP A 112 3.02 17.54 15.38
CA ASP A 112 4.36 17.74 15.95
C ASP A 112 4.98 19.06 15.46
N MET A 113 4.90 19.33 14.16
CA MET A 113 5.36 20.58 13.56
C MET A 113 4.64 21.79 14.16
N HIS A 114 3.30 21.75 14.22
CA HIS A 114 2.50 22.81 14.83
C HIS A 114 2.97 23.10 16.25
N ARG A 115 3.10 22.07 17.11
CA ARG A 115 3.57 22.23 18.48
C ARG A 115 4.96 22.87 18.57
N ALA A 116 5.92 22.40 17.76
CA ALA A 116 7.28 22.93 17.77
C ALA A 116 7.32 24.39 17.32
N CYS A 117 6.59 24.74 16.26
CA CYS A 117 6.50 26.10 15.75
C CYS A 117 5.77 27.03 16.74
N THR A 118 4.66 26.60 17.35
CA THR A 118 3.97 27.40 18.39
C THR A 118 4.89 27.63 19.60
N PHE A 119 5.69 26.64 19.98
CA PHE A 119 6.65 26.80 21.08
C PHE A 119 7.68 27.88 20.75
N GLU A 120 8.31 27.82 19.58
CA GLU A 120 9.30 28.84 19.15
C GLU A 120 8.67 30.21 18.87
N ALA A 121 7.41 30.26 18.45
CA ALA A 121 6.70 31.53 18.26
C ALA A 121 6.48 32.28 19.59
N ASN A 122 6.29 31.54 20.68
CA ASN A 122 6.06 32.09 22.02
C ASN A 122 7.34 32.16 22.87
N ASN A 123 8.48 31.72 22.34
CA ASN A 123 9.76 31.73 23.03
C ASN A 123 10.32 33.17 23.03
N PRO A 124 10.54 33.80 24.21
CA PRO A 124 11.09 35.15 24.28
C PRO A 124 12.50 35.29 23.70
N ASN A 125 13.23 34.18 23.57
CA ASN A 125 14.57 34.12 22.99
C ASN A 125 14.57 33.63 21.54
N SER A 126 13.39 33.55 20.91
CA SER A 126 13.27 33.12 19.53
C SER A 126 13.95 34.10 18.59
N ILE A 127 14.67 33.56 17.62
CA ILE A 127 15.33 34.37 16.59
C ILE A 127 14.33 34.99 15.61
N GLU A 128 13.18 34.34 15.39
CA GLU A 128 12.16 34.74 14.40
C GLU A 128 10.75 34.27 14.82
N PRO A 129 10.18 34.81 15.93
CA PRO A 129 8.93 34.33 16.49
C PRO A 129 7.73 34.47 15.54
N GLU A 130 7.71 35.52 14.71
CA GLU A 130 6.62 35.77 13.76
C GLU A 130 6.60 34.74 12.63
N ALA A 131 7.78 34.35 12.11
CA ALA A 131 7.89 33.31 11.08
C ALA A 131 7.45 31.94 11.62
N PHE A 132 7.83 31.60 12.85
CA PHE A 132 7.36 30.38 13.50
C PHE A 132 5.85 30.40 13.76
N GLY A 133 5.27 31.56 14.06
CA GLY A 133 3.82 31.74 14.16
C GLY A 133 3.11 31.41 12.83
N GLN A 134 3.59 31.98 11.72
CA GLN A 134 3.05 31.69 10.39
C GLN A 134 3.19 30.21 9.99
N MET A 135 4.32 29.57 10.36
CA MET A 135 4.51 28.14 10.13
C MET A 135 3.55 27.28 10.97
N ALA A 136 3.25 27.68 12.20
CA ALA A 136 2.24 27.02 13.04
C ALA A 136 0.85 27.14 12.43
N ASP A 137 0.44 28.34 12.00
CA ASP A 137 -0.85 28.58 11.35
C ASP A 137 -0.99 27.76 10.05
N ALA A 138 0.08 27.69 9.26
CA ALA A 138 0.12 26.87 8.05
C ALA A 138 -0.03 25.37 8.37
N ALA A 139 0.66 24.87 9.40
CA ALA A 139 0.52 23.50 9.86
C ALA A 139 -0.90 23.21 10.37
N GLU A 140 -1.53 24.15 11.08
CA GLU A 140 -2.93 24.05 11.52
C GLU A 140 -3.90 23.95 10.34
N GLY A 141 -3.72 24.82 9.33
CA GLY A 141 -4.48 24.78 8.09
C GLY A 141 -4.37 23.42 7.38
N CYS A 142 -3.15 22.90 7.24
CA CYS A 142 -2.91 21.58 6.66
C CYS A 142 -3.56 20.45 7.47
N MET A 143 -3.46 20.49 8.81
CA MET A 143 -4.11 19.48 9.67
C MET A 143 -5.63 19.44 9.45
N LYS A 144 -6.30 20.60 9.32
CA LYS A 144 -7.75 20.67 9.05
C LYS A 144 -8.10 20.02 7.71
N THR A 145 -7.34 20.30 6.66
CA THR A 145 -7.55 19.71 5.33
C THR A 145 -7.35 18.19 5.34
N VAL A 146 -6.24 17.70 5.91
CA VAL A 146 -5.94 16.26 5.92
C VAL A 146 -6.91 15.47 6.82
N SER A 147 -7.37 16.05 7.93
CA SER A 147 -8.42 15.44 8.77
C SER A 147 -9.73 15.23 8.00
N GLY A 148 -10.09 16.16 7.10
CA GLY A 148 -11.22 15.99 6.19
C GLY A 148 -11.04 14.80 5.23
N VAL A 149 -9.83 14.59 4.73
CA VAL A 149 -9.48 13.44 3.86
C VAL A 149 -9.56 12.12 4.62
N GLU A 150 -9.13 12.06 5.88
CA GLU A 150 -9.27 10.86 6.73
C GLU A 150 -10.75 10.47 6.91
N GLY A 151 -11.62 11.46 7.13
CA GLY A 151 -13.06 11.24 7.25
C GLY A 151 -13.68 10.63 5.98
N LEU A 152 -13.21 11.04 4.81
CA LEU A 152 -13.63 10.47 3.52
C LEU A 152 -13.11 9.03 3.35
N GLY A 153 -11.84 8.77 3.64
CA GLY A 153 -11.28 7.42 3.54
C GLY A 153 -11.96 6.41 4.46
N SER A 154 -12.36 6.82 5.68
CA SER A 154 -13.07 5.97 6.63
C SER A 154 -14.47 5.60 6.12
N LYS A 155 -15.18 6.54 5.50
CA LYS A 155 -16.47 6.27 4.83
C LYS A 155 -16.32 5.30 3.66
N VAL A 156 -15.27 5.45 2.84
CA VAL A 156 -14.98 4.54 1.72
C VAL A 156 -14.71 3.13 2.21
N LEU A 157 -13.93 2.94 3.29
CA LEU A 157 -13.71 1.62 3.89
C LEU A 157 -15.00 0.98 4.40
N GLN A 158 -15.86 1.76 5.08
CA GLN A 158 -17.15 1.25 5.58
C GLN A 158 -18.09 0.84 4.45
N ALA A 159 -18.16 1.63 3.38
CA ALA A 159 -18.93 1.30 2.19
C ALA A 159 -18.40 0.03 1.52
N HIS A 160 -17.09 -0.09 1.36
CA HIS A 160 -16.45 -1.27 0.77
C HIS A 160 -16.68 -2.54 1.59
N GLY A 161 -16.54 -2.48 2.92
CA GLY A 161 -16.84 -3.61 3.82
C GLY A 161 -18.31 -4.02 3.81
N THR A 162 -19.21 -3.11 3.49
CA THR A 162 -20.66 -3.40 3.36
C THR A 162 -20.97 -4.05 2.01
N MET A 163 -20.43 -3.51 0.92
CA MET A 163 -20.56 -4.11 -0.42
C MET A 163 -19.98 -5.52 -0.48
N ARG A 164 -18.81 -5.76 0.13
CA ARG A 164 -18.19 -7.09 0.18
C ARG A 164 -19.07 -8.11 0.90
N ARG A 165 -19.70 -7.72 2.01
CA ARG A 165 -20.63 -8.58 2.76
C ARG A 165 -21.90 -8.90 1.95
N GLN A 166 -22.39 -7.93 1.18
CA GLN A 166 -23.52 -8.15 0.28
C GLN A 166 -23.15 -9.08 -0.88
N ALA A 167 -22.00 -8.87 -1.52
CA ALA A 167 -21.51 -9.73 -2.59
C ALA A 167 -21.31 -11.19 -2.12
N GLN A 168 -20.78 -11.39 -0.90
CA GLN A 168 -20.66 -12.72 -0.31
C GLN A 168 -22.03 -13.37 -0.09
N ARG A 169 -23.00 -12.63 0.47
CA ARG A 169 -24.37 -13.14 0.63
C ARG A 169 -25.01 -13.52 -0.71
N ILE A 170 -24.77 -12.74 -1.76
CA ILE A 170 -25.28 -13.04 -3.10
C ILE A 170 -24.66 -14.34 -3.62
N ALA A 171 -23.33 -14.50 -3.51
CA ALA A 171 -22.66 -15.72 -3.92
C ALA A 171 -23.13 -16.96 -3.12
N ASP A 172 -23.34 -16.81 -1.81
CA ASP A 172 -23.85 -17.90 -0.96
C ASP A 172 -25.31 -18.26 -1.33
N LEU A 173 -26.14 -17.27 -1.68
CA LEU A 173 -27.50 -17.48 -2.17
C LEU A 173 -27.51 -18.13 -3.55
N GLU A 174 -26.65 -17.69 -4.47
CA GLU A 174 -26.49 -18.30 -5.80
C GLU A 174 -26.05 -19.76 -5.70
N ALA A 175 -25.13 -20.09 -4.78
CA ALA A 175 -24.70 -21.45 -4.50
C ALA A 175 -25.84 -22.32 -3.95
N GLN A 176 -26.65 -21.79 -3.02
CA GLN A 176 -27.82 -22.50 -2.47
C GLN A 176 -28.88 -22.74 -3.55
N VAL A 177 -29.14 -21.76 -4.42
CA VAL A 177 -30.07 -21.90 -5.54
C VAL A 177 -29.56 -22.95 -6.54
N ALA A 178 -28.27 -22.94 -6.88
CA ALA A 178 -27.67 -23.95 -7.76
C ALA A 178 -27.77 -25.36 -7.16
N GLU A 179 -27.55 -25.51 -5.85
CA GLU A 179 -27.66 -26.79 -5.14
C GLU A 179 -29.11 -27.30 -5.08
N LEU A 180 -30.09 -26.42 -4.86
CA LEU A 180 -31.52 -26.74 -4.88
C LEU A 180 -31.99 -27.14 -6.29
N THR A 181 -31.50 -26.45 -7.32
CA THR A 181 -31.84 -26.72 -8.73
C THR A 181 -31.21 -28.03 -9.20
N ALA A 182 -29.98 -28.33 -8.77
CA ALA A 182 -29.31 -29.61 -9.04
C ALA A 182 -29.94 -30.80 -8.29
N ARG A 183 -30.66 -30.53 -7.19
CA ARG A 183 -31.34 -31.55 -6.37
C ARG A 183 -32.81 -31.75 -6.71
N GLN A 184 -33.42 -30.95 -7.60
CA GLN A 184 -34.71 -31.31 -8.17
C GLN A 184 -34.51 -32.51 -9.11
N PRO A 185 -34.98 -33.72 -8.77
CA PRO A 185 -35.16 -34.72 -9.80
C PRO A 185 -36.21 -34.15 -10.76
N ALA A 186 -36.09 -34.46 -12.05
CA ALA A 186 -37.22 -34.42 -12.96
C ALA A 186 -38.32 -35.33 -12.38
N ALA A 187 -39.13 -34.80 -11.47
CA ALA A 187 -40.22 -35.49 -10.83
C ALA A 187 -41.50 -35.04 -11.53
N SER A 188 -41.99 -35.97 -12.35
CA SER A 188 -43.34 -36.04 -12.92
C SER A 188 -43.56 -35.08 -14.09
N ALA A 189 -43.66 -35.55 -15.34
CA ALA A 189 -44.67 -36.42 -15.97
C ALA A 189 -45.44 -35.59 -17.00
#